data_AF-A0A482RK12-F1
#
_entry.id   AF-A0A482RK12-F1
#
_cell.length_a   1.000
_cell.length_b   1.000
_cell.length_c   1.000
_cell.angle_alpha   90.00
_cell.angle_beta   90.00
_cell.angle_gamma   90.00
#
_symmetry.space_group_name_H-M   'P 1'
#
loop_
_entity.id
_entity.type
_entity.pdbx_description
1 polymer ?
#
loop_
_entity_poly.entity_id
_entity_poly.type
_entity_poly.pdbx_seq_one_letter_code
_entity_poly.pdbx_strand_id
1 'polypeptide(L)'
;MTWRSYVHCPNTRAPPSTAIPHKPCRCARGASVLQVMRTWLQPSMFEADPFTPPTVFNEAAFRQARRLRIGIMHNDRFFEPSPSCSRAVHEAADALRAAGHDVIDWDPNTRGVDTYQAALLYFKILAADGKLDGFIQGLEGEGVRTYL
;
A
#
# COMPACT_ATOMS: atom_id res chain seq x y z
N MET A 1 6.44 15.23 -28.96
CA MET A 1 5.39 14.27 -28.59
C MET A 1 5.22 14.32 -27.08
N THR A 2 4.25 15.09 -26.62
CA THR A 2 3.96 15.33 -25.21
C THR A 2 3.16 14.16 -24.65
N TRP A 3 3.83 13.28 -23.92
CA TRP A 3 3.14 12.30 -23.09
C TRP A 3 2.48 13.03 -21.92
N ARG A 4 1.16 13.20 -22.01
CA ARG A 4 0.33 13.61 -20.87
C ARG A 4 0.40 12.44 -19.88
N SER A 5 1.23 12.53 -18.84
CA SER A 5 1.24 11.62 -17.69
C SER A 5 -0.02 11.82 -16.86
N TYR A 6 -1.12 11.43 -17.47
CA TYR A 6 -2.36 11.05 -16.84
C TYR A 6 -2.73 9.81 -17.63
N VAL A 7 -2.77 8.65 -16.99
CA VAL A 7 -3.64 7.60 -17.51
C VAL A 7 -5.03 8.17 -17.32
N HIS A 8 -5.48 8.99 -18.27
CA HIS A 8 -6.88 9.25 -18.46
C HIS A 8 -7.43 7.89 -18.87
N CYS A 9 -7.91 7.14 -17.88
CA CYS A 9 -8.85 6.09 -18.17
C CYS A 9 -9.97 6.78 -18.94
N PRO A 10 -10.20 6.43 -20.22
CA PRO A 10 -11.17 7.14 -21.04
C PRO A 10 -12.60 7.05 -20.48
N ASN A 11 -12.81 6.23 -19.43
CA ASN A 11 -14.08 6.03 -18.74
C ASN A 11 -14.20 6.74 -17.38
N THR A 12 -13.18 7.44 -16.87
CA THR A 12 -13.30 8.18 -15.60
C THR A 12 -13.40 9.68 -15.86
N ARG A 13 -14.60 10.26 -15.71
CA ARG A 13 -14.84 11.71 -15.81
C ARG A 13 -14.30 12.50 -14.61
N ALA A 14 -14.00 11.83 -13.49
CA ALA A 14 -13.43 12.45 -12.29
C ALA A 14 -11.90 12.36 -12.27
N PRO A 15 -11.18 13.43 -11.87
CA PRO A 15 -9.75 13.33 -11.56
C PRO A 15 -9.54 12.40 -10.34
N PRO A 16 -8.47 11.58 -10.31
CA PRO A 16 -8.13 10.77 -9.17
C PRO A 16 -7.85 11.65 -7.94
N SER A 17 -8.29 11.18 -6.78
CA SER A 17 -8.03 11.81 -5.49
C SER A 17 -6.52 11.92 -5.24
N THR A 18 -6.06 13.11 -4.89
CA THR A 18 -4.67 13.32 -4.43
C THR A 18 -4.49 13.04 -2.94
N ALA A 19 -5.59 12.90 -2.19
CA ALA A 19 -5.56 12.68 -0.75
C ALA A 19 -5.17 11.24 -0.39
N ILE A 20 -5.46 10.28 -1.27
CA ILE A 20 -4.97 8.89 -1.17
C ILE A 20 -4.11 8.63 -2.41
N PRO A 21 -2.77 8.76 -2.32
CA PRO A 21 -1.92 8.59 -3.48
C PRO A 21 -1.98 7.15 -4.00
N HIS A 22 -2.27 7.00 -5.29
CA HIS A 22 -2.18 5.70 -5.96
C HIS A 22 -0.73 5.25 -6.00
N LYS A 23 -0.48 4.00 -5.58
CA LYS A 23 0.85 3.40 -5.64
C LYS A 23 0.79 2.11 -6.45
N PRO A 24 1.35 2.08 -7.68
CA PRO A 24 1.45 0.84 -8.42
C PRO A 24 2.35 -0.16 -7.66
N CYS A 25 1.92 -1.41 -7.59
CA CYS A 25 2.74 -2.51 -7.08
C CYS A 25 2.59 -3.74 -7.99
N ARG A 26 3.56 -4.65 -7.95
CA ARG A 26 3.52 -5.90 -8.71
C ARG A 26 3.26 -7.07 -7.78
N CYS A 27 2.25 -7.87 -8.10
CA CYS A 27 2.01 -9.19 -7.53
C CYS A 27 2.46 -10.24 -8.55
N ALA A 28 3.49 -11.04 -8.24
CA ALA A 28 3.97 -12.10 -9.13
C ALA A 28 4.40 -13.34 -8.33
N ARG A 29 4.15 -14.53 -8.87
CA ARG A 29 4.50 -15.82 -8.25
C ARG A 29 5.99 -16.19 -8.36
N GLY A 30 6.80 -15.44 -9.12
CA GLY A 30 8.19 -15.83 -9.43
C GLY A 30 9.22 -14.72 -9.61
N ALA A 31 8.81 -13.44 -9.69
CA ALA A 31 9.76 -12.33 -9.61
C ALA A 31 9.77 -11.83 -8.17
N SER A 32 10.93 -11.83 -7.52
CA SER A 32 11.06 -11.25 -6.19
C SER A 32 10.72 -9.76 -6.23
N VAL A 33 10.09 -9.24 -5.18
CA VAL A 33 9.81 -7.80 -5.03
C VAL A 33 11.09 -6.98 -5.22
N LEU A 34 12.23 -7.51 -4.78
CA LEU A 34 13.55 -6.94 -4.99
C LEU A 34 13.87 -6.70 -6.48
N GLN A 35 13.61 -7.68 -7.35
CA GLN A 35 13.90 -7.54 -8.77
C GLN A 35 13.04 -6.43 -9.40
N VAL A 36 11.78 -6.33 -8.99
CA VAL A 36 10.88 -5.26 -9.43
C VAL A 36 11.41 -3.90 -9.00
N MET A 37 11.82 -3.75 -7.74
CA MET A 37 12.36 -2.48 -7.24
C MET A 37 13.66 -2.08 -7.95
N ARG A 38 14.53 -3.04 -8.27
CA ARG A 38 15.76 -2.80 -9.05
C ARG A 38 15.47 -2.32 -10.47
N THR A 39 14.45 -2.87 -11.12
CA THR A 39 14.06 -2.48 -12.48
C THR A 39 13.31 -1.15 -12.51
N TRP A 40 12.47 -0.87 -11.51
CA TRP A 40 11.67 0.36 -11.48
C TRP A 40 12.47 1.59 -11.03
N LEU A 41 13.44 1.43 -10.13
CA LEU A 41 14.23 2.55 -9.60
C LEU A 41 15.47 2.81 -10.47
N GLN A 42 15.24 3.07 -11.76
CA GLN A 42 16.26 3.35 -12.78
C GLN A 42 16.03 4.71 -13.47
N PRO A 43 17.09 5.36 -14.00
CA PRO A 43 16.97 6.66 -14.68
C PRO A 43 15.91 6.69 -15.78
N SER A 44 15.79 5.64 -16.57
CA SER A 44 14.79 5.53 -17.65
C SER A 44 13.35 5.66 -17.15
N MET A 45 13.05 5.23 -15.93
CA MET A 45 11.73 5.40 -15.32
C MET A 45 11.48 6.83 -14.85
N PHE A 46 12.51 7.51 -14.35
CA PHE A 46 12.40 8.91 -13.92
C PHE A 46 12.29 9.88 -15.11
N GLU A 47 12.90 9.53 -16.24
CA GLU A 47 12.72 10.24 -17.50
C GLU A 47 11.30 10.03 -18.07
N ALA A 48 10.76 8.81 -17.93
CA ALA A 48 9.41 8.49 -18.37
C ALA A 48 8.34 9.17 -17.50
N ASP A 49 8.56 9.29 -16.19
CA ASP A 49 7.67 9.99 -15.25
C ASP A 49 8.43 11.00 -14.37
N PRO A 50 8.44 12.29 -14.73
CA PRO A 50 9.10 13.35 -13.96
C PRO A 50 8.54 13.58 -12.55
N PHE A 51 7.35 13.07 -12.21
CA PHE A 51 6.79 13.18 -10.87
C PHE A 51 7.30 12.09 -9.92
N THR A 52 7.91 11.02 -10.46
CA THR A 52 8.57 10.01 -9.65
C THR A 52 9.85 10.58 -9.05
N PRO A 53 10.04 10.56 -7.71
CA PRO A 53 11.27 11.02 -7.10
C PRO A 53 12.47 10.22 -7.65
N PRO A 54 13.58 10.87 -8.05
CA PRO A 54 14.74 10.20 -8.66
C PRO A 54 15.58 9.47 -7.59
N THR A 55 15.00 8.44 -6.99
CA THR A 55 15.60 7.65 -5.92
C THR A 55 15.98 6.28 -6.47
N VAL A 56 17.28 6.04 -6.61
CA VAL A 56 17.81 4.74 -7.06
C VAL A 56 17.75 3.70 -5.93
N PHE A 57 17.67 2.42 -6.30
CA PHE A 57 17.70 1.33 -5.33
C PHE A 57 19.05 1.27 -4.59
N ASN A 58 19.02 1.38 -3.26
CA ASN A 58 20.23 1.35 -2.43
C ASN A 58 20.65 -0.10 -2.10
N GLU A 59 21.52 -0.67 -2.94
CA GLU A 59 22.09 -2.01 -2.73
C GLU A 59 22.85 -2.16 -1.42
N ALA A 60 23.58 -1.12 -1.00
CA ALA A 60 24.40 -1.19 0.21
C ALA A 60 23.51 -1.30 1.46
N ALA A 61 22.44 -0.49 1.53
CA ALA A 61 21.46 -0.56 2.61
C ALA A 61 20.71 -1.90 2.61
N PHE A 62 20.38 -2.45 1.43
CA PHE A 62 19.70 -3.74 1.32
C PHE A 62 20.56 -4.92 1.79
N ARG A 63 21.86 -4.93 1.45
CA ARG A 63 22.79 -6.02 1.82
C ARG A 63 23.28 -5.93 3.26
N GLN A 64 23.00 -4.85 3.97
CA GLN A 64 23.47 -4.66 5.33
C GLN A 64 22.77 -5.65 6.29
N ALA A 65 23.51 -6.67 6.73
CA ALA A 65 23.08 -7.57 7.79
C ALA A 65 23.30 -6.90 9.16
N ARG A 66 22.28 -6.20 9.65
CA ARG A 66 22.29 -5.61 11.01
C ARG A 66 21.10 -6.11 11.81
N ARG A 67 21.24 -6.09 13.13
CA ARG A 67 20.10 -6.30 14.04
C ARG A 67 19.04 -5.22 13.80
N LEU A 68 17.82 -5.64 13.51
CA LEU A 68 16.68 -4.76 13.27
C LEU A 68 15.80 -4.68 14.52
N ARG A 69 15.14 -3.54 14.68
CA ARG A 69 14.05 -3.34 15.64
C ARG A 69 12.73 -3.31 14.86
N ILE A 70 11.90 -4.31 15.10
CA ILE A 70 10.70 -4.61 14.30
C ILE A 70 9.48 -4.48 15.22
N GLY A 71 8.56 -3.58 14.87
CA GLY A 71 7.29 -3.44 15.56
C GLY A 71 6.27 -4.43 14.99
N ILE A 72 5.61 -5.18 15.86
CA ILE A 72 4.50 -6.08 15.51
C ILE A 72 3.19 -5.47 15.98
N MET A 73 2.24 -5.36 15.07
CA MET A 73 0.87 -4.93 15.34
C MET A 73 -0.05 -6.14 15.25
N HIS A 74 -0.68 -6.50 16.36
CA HIS A 74 -1.55 -7.68 16.44
C HIS A 74 -2.96 -7.42 15.93
N ASN A 75 -3.46 -6.19 16.12
CA ASN A 75 -4.83 -5.82 15.80
C ASN A 75 -4.87 -4.34 15.40
N ASP A 76 -5.56 -4.03 14.30
CA ASP A 76 -5.73 -2.67 13.80
C ASP A 76 -7.02 -1.99 14.31
N ARG A 77 -7.82 -2.70 15.13
CA ARG A 77 -9.11 -2.28 15.72
C ARG A 77 -10.20 -1.93 14.71
N PHE A 78 -9.93 -2.13 13.41
CA PHE A 78 -10.92 -1.97 12.36
C PHE A 78 -11.55 -3.33 12.01
N PHE A 79 -10.73 -4.38 11.91
CA PHE A 79 -11.18 -5.75 11.80
C PHE A 79 -10.51 -6.65 12.82
N GLU A 80 -11.28 -7.56 13.41
CA GLU A 80 -10.69 -8.60 14.25
C GLU A 80 -9.89 -9.57 13.36
N PRO A 81 -8.59 -9.80 13.64
CA PRO A 81 -7.77 -10.68 12.84
C PRO A 81 -8.30 -12.12 12.90
N SER A 82 -8.33 -12.78 11.74
CA SER A 82 -8.65 -14.21 11.70
C SER A 82 -7.59 -15.04 12.46
N PRO A 83 -7.95 -16.22 13.00
CA PRO A 83 -6.99 -17.07 13.72
C PRO A 83 -5.76 -17.46 12.89
N SER A 84 -5.90 -17.59 11.57
CA SER A 84 -4.78 -17.89 10.67
C SER A 84 -3.84 -16.69 10.50
N CYS A 85 -4.37 -15.48 10.36
CA CYS A 85 -3.57 -14.25 10.30
C CYS A 85 -2.81 -14.02 11.61
N SER A 86 -3.50 -14.15 12.74
CA SER A 86 -2.88 -14.01 14.06
C SER A 86 -1.73 -15.00 14.24
N ARG A 87 -1.95 -16.28 13.92
CA ARG A 87 -0.90 -17.31 13.97
C ARG A 87 0.32 -16.94 13.10
N ALA A 88 0.09 -16.53 11.86
CA ALA A 88 1.18 -16.19 10.93
C ALA A 88 2.05 -15.04 11.45
N VAL A 89 1.44 -14.03 12.09
CA VAL A 89 2.18 -12.91 12.69
C VAL A 89 3.03 -13.37 13.88
N HIS A 90 2.50 -14.25 14.74
CA HIS A 90 3.25 -14.81 15.87
C HIS A 90 4.42 -15.68 15.41
N GLU A 91 4.20 -16.59 14.46
CA GLU A 91 5.25 -17.44 13.89
C GLU A 91 6.37 -16.61 13.26
N ALA A 92 6.02 -15.55 12.51
CA ALA A 92 7.00 -14.63 11.94
C ALA A 92 7.78 -13.86 13.02
N ALA A 93 7.10 -13.40 14.07
CA ALA A 93 7.74 -12.73 15.20
C ALA A 93 8.75 -13.64 15.91
N ASP A 94 8.40 -14.89 16.15
CA ASP A 94 9.29 -15.86 16.80
C ASP A 94 10.49 -16.21 15.92
N ALA A 95 10.30 -16.38 14.62
CA ALA A 95 11.39 -16.59 13.67
C ALA A 95 12.37 -15.39 13.66
N LEU A 96 11.86 -14.16 13.72
CA LEU A 96 12.67 -12.94 13.78
C LEU A 96 13.44 -12.83 15.10
N ARG A 97 12.83 -13.18 16.23
CA ARG A 97 13.51 -13.24 17.54
C ARG A 97 14.62 -14.30 17.53
N ALA A 98 14.34 -15.49 16.99
CA ALA A 98 15.33 -16.57 16.86
C ALA A 98 16.51 -16.18 15.96
N ALA A 99 16.28 -15.36 14.94
CA ALA A 99 17.32 -14.77 14.09
C ALA A 99 18.13 -13.63 14.78
N GLY A 100 17.81 -13.28 16.03
CA GLY A 100 18.53 -12.29 16.83
C GLY A 100 18.06 -10.84 16.65
N HIS A 101 16.85 -10.62 16.11
CA HIS A 101 16.25 -9.29 15.98
C HIS A 101 15.45 -8.87 17.22
N ASP A 102 15.32 -7.56 17.41
CA ASP A 102 14.47 -6.98 18.45
C ASP A 102 13.04 -6.86 17.95
N VAL A 103 12.16 -7.74 18.42
CA VAL A 103 10.75 -7.70 18.07
C VAL A 103 9.96 -7.11 19.23
N ILE A 104 9.29 -5.98 18.99
CA ILE A 104 8.53 -5.23 19.99
C ILE A 104 7.04 -5.22 19.65
N ASP A 105 6.20 -5.34 20.66
CA ASP A 105 4.78 -5.08 20.47
C ASP A 105 4.56 -3.59 20.24
N TRP A 106 3.89 -3.27 19.14
CA TRP A 106 3.66 -1.91 18.69
C TRP A 106 2.16 -1.71 18.43
N ASP A 107 1.50 -0.98 19.33
CA ASP A 107 0.13 -0.52 19.13
C ASP A 107 0.12 0.99 18.81
N PRO A 108 -0.28 1.40 17.59
CA PRO A 108 -0.41 2.80 17.21
C PRO A 108 -1.40 3.60 18.08
N ASN A 109 -2.43 2.96 18.63
CA ASN A 109 -3.43 3.61 19.48
C ASN A 109 -2.83 4.11 20.79
N THR A 110 -1.89 3.37 21.37
CA THR A 110 -1.14 3.79 22.56
C THR A 110 -0.20 4.98 22.30
N ARG A 111 -0.02 5.36 21.03
CA ARG A 111 0.84 6.47 20.60
C ARG A 111 0.05 7.63 19.98
N GLY A 112 -1.25 7.71 20.26
CA GLY A 112 -2.10 8.83 19.85
C GLY A 112 -2.66 8.72 18.43
N VAL A 113 -2.51 7.57 17.77
CA VAL A 113 -3.13 7.30 16.47
C VAL A 113 -4.28 6.33 16.67
N ASP A 114 -5.51 6.85 16.73
CA ASP A 114 -6.71 6.01 16.72
C ASP A 114 -6.88 5.37 15.34
N THR A 115 -6.60 4.07 15.26
CA THR A 115 -6.61 3.33 13.98
C THR A 115 -8.01 3.14 13.41
N TYR A 116 -9.03 3.06 14.27
CA TYR A 116 -10.41 2.98 13.84
C TYR A 116 -10.84 4.29 13.19
N GLN A 117 -10.51 5.43 13.81
CA GLN A 117 -10.77 6.75 13.20
C GLN A 117 -9.96 6.97 11.92
N ALA A 118 -8.72 6.48 11.86
CA ALA A 118 -7.93 6.52 10.63
C ALA A 118 -8.60 5.75 9.49
N ALA A 119 -9.15 4.56 9.77
CA ALA A 119 -9.91 3.79 8.78
C ALA A 119 -11.20 4.51 8.35
N LEU A 120 -11.95 5.11 9.28
CA LEU A 120 -13.13 5.92 8.92
C LEU A 120 -12.76 7.13 8.06
N LEU A 121 -11.65 7.81 8.38
CA LEU A 121 -11.14 8.92 7.58
C LEU A 121 -10.79 8.47 6.16
N TYR A 122 -10.18 7.29 6.00
CA TYR A 122 -9.91 6.71 4.68
C TYR A 122 -11.18 6.57 3.83
N PHE A 123 -12.26 5.99 4.37
CA PHE A 123 -13.53 5.87 3.64
C PHE A 123 -14.20 7.22 3.37
N LYS A 124 -14.09 8.19 4.29
CA LYS A 124 -14.59 9.55 4.07
C LYS A 124 -13.86 10.25 2.92
N ILE A 125 -12.54 10.07 2.83
CA ILE A 125 -11.75 10.61 1.72
C ILE A 125 -12.12 9.90 0.41
N LEU A 126 -12.36 8.60 0.46
CA LEU A 126 -12.78 7.81 -0.70
C LEU A 126 -14.13 8.29 -1.27
N ALA A 127 -15.06 8.69 -0.40
CA ALA A 127 -16.39 9.19 -0.75
C ALA A 127 -16.51 10.72 -0.73
N ALA A 128 -15.38 11.44 -0.81
CA ALA A 128 -15.35 12.90 -0.65
C ALA A 128 -16.06 13.66 -1.79
N ASP A 129 -16.23 13.02 -2.95
CA ASP A 129 -17.01 13.48 -4.10
C ASP A 129 -18.53 13.29 -3.92
N GLY A 130 -18.96 12.63 -2.84
CA GLY A 130 -20.35 12.41 -2.48
C GLY A 130 -20.89 11.09 -3.03
N LYS A 131 -21.39 10.21 -2.15
CA LYS A 131 -21.99 8.91 -2.49
C LYS A 131 -21.12 7.99 -3.36
N LEU A 132 -19.79 8.15 -3.31
CA LEU A 132 -18.85 7.41 -4.17
C LEU A 132 -19.13 7.64 -5.67
N ASP A 133 -19.58 8.84 -6.05
CA ASP A 133 -20.02 9.16 -7.42
C ASP A 133 -18.98 8.78 -8.49
N GLY A 134 -17.70 9.11 -8.27
CA GLY A 134 -16.62 8.75 -9.18
C GLY A 134 -16.41 7.25 -9.34
N PHE A 135 -16.67 6.45 -8.29
CA PHE A 135 -16.63 4.99 -8.37
C PHE A 135 -17.83 4.44 -9.13
N ILE A 136 -19.03 4.98 -8.87
CA ILE A 136 -20.27 4.56 -9.55
C ILE A 136 -20.19 4.88 -11.05
N GLN A 137 -19.68 6.06 -11.41
CA GLN A 137 -19.45 6.44 -12.81
C GLN A 137 -18.48 5.47 -13.50
N GLY A 138 -17.46 4.99 -12.80
CA GLY A 138 -16.53 3.98 -13.32
C GLY A 138 -17.18 2.63 -13.67
N LEU A 139 -18.34 2.34 -13.09
CA LEU A 139 -19.14 1.13 -13.33
C LEU A 139 -20.25 1.35 -14.38
N GLU A 140 -20.38 2.56 -14.95
CA GLU A 140 -21.38 2.83 -15.98
C GLU A 140 -21.18 1.91 -17.20
N GLY A 141 -22.25 1.19 -17.57
CA GLY A 141 -22.23 0.23 -18.68
C GLY A 141 -21.78 -1.18 -18.28
N GLU A 142 -21.35 -1.41 -17.04
CA GLU A 142 -21.14 -2.75 -16.51
C GLU A 142 -22.48 -3.37 -16.06
N GLY A 143 -22.67 -4.66 -16.32
CA GLY A 143 -23.85 -5.41 -15.89
C GLY A 143 -23.84 -5.67 -14.38
N VAL A 144 -24.07 -4.65 -13.57
CA VAL A 144 -24.12 -4.80 -12.12
C VAL A 144 -25.46 -5.46 -11.76
N ARG A 145 -25.47 -6.78 -11.53
CA ARG A 145 -26.63 -7.47 -10.94
C ARG A 145 -26.81 -6.97 -9.51
N THR A 146 -27.74 -6.06 -9.32
CA THR A 146 -28.26 -5.71 -7.99
C THR A 146 -29.07 -6.89 -7.47
N TYR A 147 -28.45 -7.69 -6.60
CA TYR A 147 -29.17 -8.64 -5.74
C TYR A 147 -29.67 -7.87 -4.51
N LEU A 148 -30.71 -7.06 -4.72
CA LEU A 148 -31.50 -6.45 -3.66
C LEU A 148 -32.91 -7.02 -3.71
#